data_AF-A0A2E8M919-F1
#
_entry.id   AF-A0A2E8M919-F1
#
_cell.length_a   1.000
_cell.length_b   1.000
_cell.length_c   1.000
_cell.angle_alpha   90.00
_cell.angle_beta   90.00
_cell.angle_gamma   90.00
#
_symmetry.space_group_name_H-M   'P 1'
#
loop_
_entity.id
_entity.type
_entity.pdbx_description
1 polymer ?
#
loop_
_entity_poly.entity_id
_entity_poly.type
_entity_poly.pdbx_seq_one_letter_code
_entity_poly.pdbx_strand_id
1 'polypeptide(L)'
;MKWLSRLLSVTVISITISNITCRKGKITPGLIGDLKEIFPGLSISGAEIWTDGAGKVSFPTEIPSRYHQRLRNLLIDVHPPS
;
A
#
# COMPACT_ATOMS: atom_id res chain seq x y z
N MET A 1 -16.85 2.43 -11.41
CA MET A 1 -15.86 1.68 -12.22
C MET A 1 -14.61 1.34 -11.39
N LYS A 2 -14.68 0.36 -10.48
CA LYS A 2 -13.57 0.01 -9.55
C LYS A 2 -12.85 -1.31 -9.88
N TRP A 3 -13.39 -2.10 -10.81
CA TRP A 3 -12.90 -3.44 -11.11
C TRP A 3 -11.72 -3.46 -12.09
N LEU A 4 -11.73 -2.59 -13.11
CA LEU A 4 -10.65 -2.51 -14.10
C LEU A 4 -9.34 -1.99 -13.51
N SER A 5 -9.39 -1.04 -12.57
CA SER A 5 -8.22 -0.50 -11.88
C SER A 5 -7.48 -1.56 -11.04
N ARG A 6 -8.16 -2.60 -10.55
CA ARG A 6 -7.52 -3.71 -9.84
C ARG A 6 -6.72 -4.63 -10.77
N LEU A 7 -7.18 -4.81 -12.01
CA LEU A 7 -6.52 -5.64 -13.02
C LEU A 7 -5.20 -5.02 -13.52
N LEU A 8 -5.13 -3.68 -13.57
CA LEU A 8 -3.93 -2.93 -13.99
C LEU A 8 -2.91 -2.68 -12.86
N SER A 9 -3.18 -3.13 -11.64
CA SER A 9 -2.25 -2.97 -10.50
C SER A 9 -0.95 -3.74 -10.77
N VAL A 10 0.18 -3.04 -10.64
CA VAL A 10 1.52 -3.62 -10.80
C VAL A 10 1.99 -4.22 -9.48
N THR A 11 1.72 -3.52 -8.38
CA THR A 11 2.06 -3.98 -7.03
C THR A 11 0.81 -4.15 -6.18
N VAL A 12 0.72 -5.27 -5.45
CA VAL A 12 -0.37 -5.56 -4.53
C VAL A 12 0.22 -5.99 -3.19
N ILE A 13 -0.02 -5.20 -2.15
CA ILE A 13 0.46 -5.43 -0.78
C ILE A 13 -0.72 -5.88 0.08
N SER A 14 -0.66 -7.08 0.63
CA SER A 14 -1.67 -7.59 1.56
C SER A 14 -1.16 -7.43 2.98
N ILE A 15 -1.97 -6.79 3.82
CA ILE A 15 -1.68 -6.51 5.23
C ILE A 15 -2.75 -7.20 6.06
N THR A 16 -2.32 -8.00 7.02
CA THR A 16 -3.14 -8.59 8.08
C THR A 16 -2.48 -8.27 9.42
N ILE A 17 -3.26 -8.31 10.51
CA ILE A 17 -2.86 -7.94 11.89
C ILE A 17 -1.42 -8.29 12.27
N SER A 18 -0.90 -9.43 11.80
CA SER A 18 0.44 -9.92 12.12
C SER A 18 1.39 -10.05 10.91
N ASN A 19 0.93 -9.80 9.68
CA ASN A 19 1.71 -10.10 8.49
C ASN A 19 1.51 -9.11 7.34
N ILE A 20 2.59 -8.70 6.70
CA ILE A 20 2.57 -7.88 5.49
C ILE A 20 3.25 -8.70 4.40
N THR A 21 2.52 -8.98 3.32
CA THR A 21 2.98 -9.81 2.22
C THR A 21 2.78 -9.10 0.89
N CYS A 22 3.74 -9.24 -0.02
CA CYS A 22 3.56 -8.86 -1.41
C CYS A 22 2.84 -9.98 -2.16
N ARG A 23 1.68 -9.68 -2.76
CA ARG A 23 0.99 -10.63 -3.65
C ARG A 23 1.44 -10.51 -5.11
N LYS A 24 1.85 -9.31 -5.53
CA LYS A 24 2.28 -9.02 -6.91
C LYS A 24 3.24 -7.84 -6.89
N GLY A 25 4.30 -7.88 -7.70
CA GLY A 25 5.35 -6.86 -7.73
C GLY A 25 6.52 -7.17 -6.79
N LYS A 26 7.48 -6.23 -6.68
CA LYS A 26 8.59 -6.30 -5.73
C LYS A 26 8.43 -5.20 -4.70
N ILE A 27 8.63 -5.57 -3.44
CA ILE A 27 8.63 -4.64 -2.31
C ILE A 27 9.93 -4.85 -1.55
N THR A 28 10.56 -3.76 -1.13
CA THR A 28 11.75 -3.84 -0.28
C THR A 28 11.37 -4.21 1.16
N PRO A 29 12.23 -4.94 1.89
CA PRO A 29 12.00 -5.23 3.31
C PRO A 29 11.86 -3.98 4.19
N GLY A 30 12.51 -2.87 3.81
CA GLY A 30 12.39 -1.58 4.49
C GLY A 30 10.95 -1.07 4.49
N LEU A 31 10.28 -1.07 3.33
CA LEU A 31 8.88 -0.67 3.23
C LEU A 31 7.96 -1.52 4.11
N ILE A 32 8.24 -2.83 4.20
CA ILE A 32 7.49 -3.73 5.07
C ILE A 32 7.62 -3.30 6.54
N GLY A 33 8.82 -2.90 6.97
CA GLY A 33 9.06 -2.35 8.30
C GLY A 33 8.27 -1.08 8.56
N ASP A 34 8.34 -0.13 7.63
CA ASP A 34 7.67 1.17 7.76
C ASP A 34 6.14 1.04 7.78
N LEU A 35 5.59 0.14 6.94
CA LEU A 35 4.16 -0.17 6.96
C LEU A 35 3.75 -0.82 8.28
N LYS A 36 4.58 -1.70 8.87
CA LYS A 36 4.31 -2.29 10.19
C LYS A 36 4.29 -1.26 11.31
N GLU A 37 5.00 -0.14 11.17
CA GLU A 37 4.96 0.95 12.16
C GLU A 37 3.66 1.77 12.07
N ILE A 38 3.16 2.01 10.86
CA ILE A 38 2.00 2.87 10.61
C ILE A 38 0.67 2.15 10.86
N PHE A 39 0.57 0.89 10.43
CA PHE A 39 -0.70 0.14 10.43
C PHE A 39 -1.33 -0.11 11.82
N PRO A 40 -0.56 -0.32 12.91
CA PRO A 40 -1.12 -0.36 14.26
C PRO A 40 -1.89 0.93 14.62
N GLY A 41 -1.40 2.09 14.19
CA GLY A 41 -2.04 3.40 14.41
C GLY A 41 -3.27 3.66 13.52
N LEU A 42 -3.50 2.80 12.52
CA LEU A 42 -4.69 2.83 11.67
C LEU A 42 -5.85 2.00 12.23
N SER A 43 -5.60 1.14 13.22
CA SER A 43 -6.60 0.18 13.76
C SER A 43 -7.25 -0.68 12.67
N ILE A 44 -6.50 -1.01 11.61
CA ILE A 44 -6.99 -1.81 10.48
C ILE A 44 -6.58 -3.27 10.69
N SER A 45 -7.57 -4.17 10.74
CA SER A 45 -7.35 -5.62 10.86
C SER A 45 -6.83 -6.27 9.57
N GLY A 46 -7.12 -5.65 8.43
CA GLY A 46 -6.54 -6.07 7.16
C GLY A 46 -6.78 -5.06 6.03
N ALA A 47 -5.79 -4.91 5.16
CA ALA A 47 -5.86 -4.04 4.00
C ALA A 47 -5.14 -4.64 2.80
N GLU A 48 -5.59 -4.30 1.60
CA GLU A 48 -4.87 -4.55 0.36
C GLU A 48 -4.48 -3.19 -0.24
N ILE A 49 -3.20 -2.89 -0.31
CA ILE A 49 -2.71 -1.68 -0.97
C ILE A 49 -2.42 -2.03 -2.43
N TRP A 50 -3.06 -1.31 -3.34
CA TRP A 50 -2.83 -1.46 -4.78
C TRP A 50 -2.08 -0.26 -5.32
N THR A 51 -0.95 -0.52 -5.97
CA THR A 51 -0.18 0.50 -6.70
C THR A 51 -0.21 0.18 -8.19
N ASP A 52 -0.66 1.13 -9.00
CA ASP A 52 -0.58 1.01 -10.46
C ASP A 52 0.80 1.45 -10.99
N GLY A 53 1.04 1.25 -12.28
CA GLY A 53 2.29 1.67 -12.94
C GLY A 53 2.53 3.18 -12.97
N ALA A 54 1.54 3.99 -12.58
CA ALA A 54 1.65 5.45 -12.47
C ALA A 54 1.82 5.92 -11.01
N GLY A 55 2.01 5.00 -10.06
CA GLY A 55 2.19 5.33 -8.64
C GLY A 55 0.89 5.69 -7.91
N LYS A 56 -0.29 5.46 -8.52
CA LYS A 56 -1.57 5.67 -7.84
C LYS A 56 -1.79 4.58 -6.82
N VAL A 57 -2.06 4.99 -5.60
CA VAL A 57 -2.32 4.09 -4.47
C VAL A 57 -3.82 4.03 -4.19
N SER A 58 -4.35 2.82 -4.02
CA SER A 58 -5.72 2.58 -3.55
C SER A 58 -5.71 1.74 -2.28
N PHE A 59 -6.65 2.05 -1.37
CA PHE A 59 -6.88 1.33 -0.12
C PHE A 59 -8.32 0.80 -0.08
N PRO A 60 -8.60 -0.33 0.60
CA PRO A 60 -9.94 -0.90 0.67
C PRO A 60 -10.81 -0.13 1.67
N THR A 61 -10.16 0.48 2.66
CA THR A 61 -10.76 1.29 3.71
C THR A 61 -10.25 2.72 3.60
N GLU A 62 -11.06 3.65 4.09
CA GLU A 62 -10.64 5.04 4.19
C GLU A 62 -9.50 5.16 5.20
N ILE A 63 -8.41 5.77 4.76
CA ILE A 63 -7.25 6.03 5.60
C ILE A 63 -7.46 7.41 6.25
N PRO A 64 -7.21 7.58 7.56
CA PRO A 64 -7.22 8.90 8.18
C PRO A 64 -6.23 9.85 7.52
N SER A 65 -6.66 11.09 7.27
CA SER A 65 -5.88 12.10 6.53
C SER A 65 -4.48 12.34 7.07
N ARG A 66 -4.29 12.23 8.39
CA ARG A 66 -2.98 12.34 9.06
C ARG A 66 -1.91 11.36 8.54
N TYR A 67 -2.32 10.24 7.95
CA TYR A 67 -1.41 9.23 7.41
C TYR A 67 -1.22 9.32 5.90
N HIS A 68 -2.00 10.13 5.18
CA HIS A 68 -1.96 10.21 3.71
C HIS A 68 -0.57 10.58 3.20
N GLN A 69 0.02 11.64 3.72
CA GLN A 69 1.33 12.11 3.25
C GLN A 69 2.44 11.10 3.54
N ARG A 70 2.43 10.48 4.74
CA ARG A 70 3.44 9.49 5.14
C ARG A 70 3.35 8.23 4.27
N LEU A 71 2.15 7.72 4.04
CA LEU A 71 1.92 6.57 3.15
C LEU A 71 2.27 6.89 1.70
N ARG A 72 1.95 8.10 1.22
CA ARG A 72 2.33 8.55 -0.12
C ARG A 72 3.85 8.55 -0.31
N ASN A 73 4.59 9.13 0.64
CA ASN A 73 6.06 9.18 0.56
C ASN A 73 6.66 7.77 0.52
N LEU A 74 6.20 6.89 1.40
CA LEU A 74 6.65 5.49 1.45
C LEU A 74 6.39 4.74 0.14
N LEU A 75 5.24 4.95 -0.49
CA LEU A 75 4.86 4.21 -1.69
C LEU A 75 5.42 4.79 -2.99
N ILE A 76 5.75 6.08 -3.04
CA ILE A 76 6.45 6.71 -4.17
C ILE A 76 7.90 6.24 -4.26
N ASP A 77 8.58 6.04 -3.13
CA ASP A 77 9.96 5.53 -3.12
C ASP A 77 10.10 4.11 -3.70
N VAL A 78 8.99 3.37 -3.80
CA VAL A 78 8.93 2.02 -4.38
C VAL A 78 8.86 2.06 -5.90
N HIS A 79 8.23 3.08 -6.47
CA HIS A 79 8.08 3.31 -7.91
C HIS A 79 8.27 4.81 -8.19
N PRO A 80 9.52 5.27 -8.36
CA PRO A 80 9.75 6.63 -8.82
C PRO A 80 9.02 6.82 -10.17
N PRO A 81 8.32 7.96 -10.37
CA PRO A 81 7.70 8.25 -11.66
C PRO A 81 8.78 8.18 -12.75
N SER A 82 8.49 7.40 -13.79
CA SER A 82 9.34 7.27 -14.97
C SER A 82 9.34 8.55 -15.80
#